data_AF-A0A1V3I7Z1-F1
#
_entry.id   AF-A0A1V3I7Z1-F1
#
_cell.length_a   1.000
_cell.length_b   1.000
_cell.length_c   1.000
_cell.angle_alpha   90.00
_cell.angle_beta   90.00
_cell.angle_gamma   90.00
#
_symmetry.space_group_name_H-M   'P 1'
#
loop_
_entity.id
_entity.type
_entity.pdbx_description
1 polymer ?
#
loop_
_entity_poly.entity_id
_entity_poly.type
_entity_poly.pdbx_seq_one_letter_code
_entity_poly.pdbx_strand_id
1 'polypeptide(L)'
;MTTFHLSGFPRVGAKRELKFAQERYWRGEIAEQDLLDIAKALREINWKHQAAANADYVAVADFTFYDHILDLQVATGAIPARFGFDSQHLTLDQYFQLARGNKTQFAIEMTKWFDTNYHYLVPEFQVDTQFKANPAHYVQQIREAKALGFNAKPTIVGPLTFLWLGKEKGSA
;
A
#
# COMPACT_ATOMS: atom_id res chain seq x y z
N MET A 1 -14.64 -6.65 29.71
CA MET A 1 -13.85 -7.49 28.79
C MET A 1 -12.97 -6.56 27.99
N THR A 2 -11.66 -6.81 27.91
CA THR A 2 -10.70 -5.96 27.18
C THR A 2 -10.55 -6.47 25.76
N THR A 3 -10.42 -5.56 24.79
CA THR A 3 -10.20 -5.89 23.38
C THR A 3 -8.72 -5.75 23.01
N PHE A 4 -8.13 -6.81 22.48
CA PHE A 4 -6.77 -6.84 21.93
C PHE A 4 -6.80 -6.77 20.41
N HIS A 5 -6.10 -5.78 19.85
CA HIS A 5 -5.88 -5.65 18.41
C HIS A 5 -4.52 -4.99 18.14
N LEU A 6 -4.06 -5.08 16.90
CA LEU A 6 -2.85 -4.43 16.42
C LEU A 6 -3.19 -3.20 15.57
N SER A 7 -2.24 -2.27 15.42
CA SER A 7 -2.38 -1.12 14.51
C SER A 7 -1.91 -1.44 13.09
N GLY A 8 -1.07 -2.46 12.93
CA GLY A 8 -0.54 -2.97 11.66
C GLY A 8 0.52 -4.03 11.92
N PHE A 9 1.00 -4.70 10.87
CA PHE A 9 1.96 -5.79 10.96
C PHE A 9 3.07 -5.66 9.88
N PRO A 10 4.32 -6.04 10.16
CA PRO A 10 5.39 -6.01 9.17
C PRO A 10 5.10 -6.89 7.95
N ARG A 11 5.10 -6.30 6.75
CA ARG A 11 4.75 -6.99 5.48
C ARG A 11 5.92 -7.67 4.76
N VAL A 12 7.16 -7.37 5.15
CA VAL A 12 8.37 -7.80 4.41
C VAL A 12 8.57 -9.33 4.46
N GLY A 13 8.01 -9.99 5.47
CA GLY A 13 8.15 -11.42 5.73
C GLY A 13 9.36 -11.73 6.63
N ALA A 14 9.31 -12.88 7.31
CA ALA A 14 10.30 -13.27 8.31
C ALA A 14 11.73 -13.40 7.74
N LYS A 15 11.84 -13.70 6.43
CA LYS A 15 13.12 -13.82 5.72
C LYS A 15 13.23 -12.83 4.55
N ARG A 16 12.44 -11.76 4.55
CA ARG A 16 12.38 -10.73 3.50
C ARG A 16 11.87 -11.25 2.15
N GLU A 17 10.96 -12.20 2.19
CA GLU A 17 10.31 -12.82 1.04
C GLU A 17 9.75 -11.77 0.07
N LEU A 18 9.06 -10.74 0.59
CA LEU A 18 8.48 -9.68 -0.24
C LEU A 18 9.54 -8.85 -0.95
N LYS A 19 10.67 -8.56 -0.28
CA LYS A 19 11.78 -7.80 -0.87
C LYS A 19 12.33 -8.55 -2.09
N PHE A 20 12.66 -9.82 -1.90
CA PHE A 20 13.26 -10.62 -2.97
C PHE A 20 12.27 -10.87 -4.11
N ALA A 21 11.00 -11.11 -3.81
CA ALA A 21 9.96 -11.27 -4.82
C ALA A 21 9.82 -10.00 -5.70
N GLN A 22 9.74 -8.82 -5.09
CA GLN A 22 9.66 -7.56 -5.84
C GLN A 22 10.90 -7.32 -6.70
N GLU A 23 12.09 -7.57 -6.16
CA GLU A 23 13.34 -7.40 -6.92
C GLU A 23 13.42 -8.35 -8.12
N ARG A 24 12.97 -9.59 -7.97
CA ARG A 24 12.87 -10.56 -9.08
C ARG A 24 11.85 -10.11 -10.11
N TYR A 25 10.69 -9.62 -9.67
CA TYR A 25 9.65 -9.08 -10.55
C TYR A 25 10.17 -7.88 -11.37
N TRP A 26 10.86 -6.92 -10.73
CA TRP A 26 11.45 -5.78 -11.42
C TRP A 26 12.57 -6.15 -12.41
N ARG A 27 13.19 -7.32 -12.26
CA ARG A 27 14.14 -7.88 -13.22
C ARG A 27 13.49 -8.77 -14.29
N GLY A 28 12.17 -8.97 -14.23
CA GLY A 28 11.43 -9.83 -15.16
C GLY A 28 11.64 -11.33 -14.92
N GLU A 29 12.10 -11.73 -13.73
CA GLU A 29 12.42 -13.12 -13.40
C GLU A 29 11.22 -13.93 -12.89
N ILE A 30 10.13 -13.26 -12.52
CA ILE A 30 8.85 -13.87 -12.13
C ILE A 30 7.71 -13.12 -12.79
N ALA A 31 6.59 -13.80 -13.01
CA ALA A 31 5.38 -13.17 -13.50
C ALA A 31 4.71 -12.34 -12.40
N GLU A 32 3.81 -11.43 -12.80
CA GLU A 32 2.99 -10.67 -11.86
C GLU A 32 2.22 -11.58 -10.91
N GLN A 33 1.63 -12.66 -11.44
CA GLN A 33 0.86 -13.61 -10.63
C GLN A 33 1.70 -14.26 -9.52
N ASP A 34 2.97 -14.59 -9.79
CA ASP A 34 3.87 -15.16 -8.78
C ASP A 34 4.10 -14.18 -7.61
N LEU A 35 4.26 -12.89 -7.92
CA LEU A 35 4.41 -11.84 -6.90
C LEU A 35 3.12 -11.67 -6.09
N LEU A 36 1.96 -11.69 -6.75
CA LEU A 36 0.65 -11.59 -6.10
C LEU A 36 0.40 -12.79 -5.17
N ASP A 37 0.77 -14.00 -5.59
CA ASP A 37 0.62 -15.22 -4.80
C ASP A 37 1.52 -15.21 -3.55
N ILE A 38 2.77 -14.77 -3.70
CA ILE A 38 3.69 -14.58 -2.56
C ILE A 38 3.13 -13.54 -1.59
N ALA A 39 2.64 -12.41 -2.09
CA ALA A 39 2.04 -11.37 -1.27
C ALA A 39 0.81 -11.87 -0.51
N LYS A 40 -0.06 -12.64 -1.17
CA LYS A 40 -1.22 -13.28 -0.54
C LYS A 40 -0.79 -14.23 0.57
N ALA A 41 0.15 -15.14 0.29
CA ALA A 41 0.66 -16.08 1.29
C ALA A 41 1.24 -15.35 2.53
N LEU A 42 1.97 -14.26 2.32
CA LEU A 42 2.48 -13.44 3.42
C LEU A 42 1.38 -12.81 4.28
N ARG A 43 0.32 -12.28 3.66
CA ARG A 43 -0.85 -11.77 4.39
C ARG A 43 -1.50 -12.88 5.23
N GLU A 44 -1.71 -14.05 4.65
CA GLU A 44 -2.32 -15.19 5.36
C GLU A 44 -1.48 -15.63 6.56
N ILE A 45 -0.15 -15.76 6.39
CA ILE A 45 0.79 -16.10 7.46
C ILE A 45 0.69 -15.05 8.59
N ASN A 46 0.72 -13.77 8.23
CA ASN A 46 0.66 -12.68 9.21
C ASN A 46 -0.67 -12.68 9.98
N TRP A 47 -1.82 -12.86 9.32
CA TRP A 47 -3.11 -12.93 10.01
C TRP A 47 -3.22 -14.15 10.92
N LYS A 48 -2.71 -15.32 10.49
CA LYS A 48 -2.63 -16.53 11.33
C LYS A 48 -1.77 -16.28 12.57
N HIS A 49 -0.66 -15.55 12.45
CA HIS A 49 0.16 -15.19 13.62
C HIS A 49 -0.59 -14.28 14.61
N GLN A 50 -1.30 -13.27 14.11
CA GLN A 50 -2.09 -12.37 14.96
C GLN A 50 -3.22 -13.13 15.69
N ALA A 51 -3.93 -14.01 14.97
CA ALA A 51 -4.98 -14.85 15.55
C ALA A 51 -4.44 -15.86 16.57
N ALA A 52 -3.29 -16.49 16.30
CA ALA A 52 -2.63 -17.41 17.23
C ALA A 52 -2.13 -16.70 18.51
N ALA A 53 -1.92 -15.38 18.45
CA ALA A 53 -1.65 -14.54 19.62
C ALA A 53 -2.93 -14.12 20.38
N ASN A 54 -4.10 -14.67 20.03
CA ASN A 54 -5.41 -14.37 20.60
C ASN A 54 -5.86 -12.91 20.42
N ALA A 55 -5.51 -12.28 19.30
CA ALA A 55 -6.08 -10.98 18.94
C ALA A 55 -7.59 -11.12 18.64
N ASP A 56 -8.41 -10.25 19.24
CA ASP A 56 -9.86 -10.20 18.96
C ASP A 56 -10.13 -9.77 17.51
N TYR A 57 -9.22 -8.95 16.97
CA TYR A 57 -9.21 -8.51 15.56
C TYR A 57 -7.80 -8.58 14.98
N VAL A 58 -7.70 -9.08 13.74
CA VAL A 58 -6.46 -9.00 12.95
C VAL A 58 -6.40 -7.68 12.19
N ALA A 59 -5.25 -7.03 12.19
CA ALA A 59 -4.98 -5.88 11.33
C ALA A 59 -4.98 -6.32 9.85
N VAL A 60 -5.76 -5.63 9.03
CA VAL A 60 -5.84 -5.82 7.59
C VAL A 60 -5.71 -4.48 6.88
N ALA A 61 -5.54 -4.48 5.55
CA ALA A 61 -5.33 -3.26 4.75
C ALA A 61 -4.03 -2.50 5.09
N ASP A 62 -3.17 -3.08 5.92
CA ASP A 62 -1.83 -2.62 6.29
C ASP A 62 -0.73 -3.14 5.35
N PHE A 63 -1.01 -4.21 4.58
CA PHE A 63 -0.08 -4.72 3.58
C PHE A 63 -0.01 -3.75 2.39
N THR A 64 1.22 -3.47 1.95
CA THR A 64 1.55 -2.67 0.77
C THR A 64 2.69 -3.33 0.01
N PHE A 65 2.71 -3.20 -1.31
CA PHE A 65 3.88 -3.59 -2.10
C PHE A 65 5.06 -2.65 -1.86
N TYR A 66 4.80 -1.34 -1.72
CA TYR A 66 5.85 -0.35 -1.54
C TYR A 66 5.60 0.51 -0.31
N ASP A 67 4.58 1.37 -0.39
CA ASP A 67 4.24 2.33 0.65
C ASP A 67 2.73 2.50 0.82
N HIS A 68 2.29 2.52 2.07
CA HIS A 68 0.89 2.66 2.45
C HIS A 68 0.28 4.04 2.11
N ILE A 69 1.09 5.10 2.00
CA ILE A 69 0.58 6.41 1.52
C ILE A 69 0.42 6.39 0.00
N LEU A 70 1.32 5.73 -0.74
CA LEU A 70 1.11 5.48 -2.16
C LEU A 70 -0.16 4.64 -2.41
N ASP A 71 -0.42 3.62 -1.60
CA ASP A 71 -1.68 2.85 -1.70
C ASP A 71 -2.90 3.76 -1.56
N LEU A 72 -2.83 4.75 -0.65
CA LEU A 72 -3.92 5.70 -0.45
C LEU A 72 -4.03 6.73 -1.58
N GLN A 73 -2.91 7.15 -2.20
CA GLN A 73 -2.94 7.97 -3.42
C GLN A 73 -3.68 7.23 -4.54
N VAL A 74 -3.40 5.94 -4.74
CA VAL A 74 -4.13 5.11 -5.72
C VAL A 74 -5.59 4.97 -5.34
N ALA A 75 -5.87 4.65 -4.07
CA ALA A 75 -7.23 4.39 -3.61
C ALA A 75 -8.15 5.61 -3.63
N THR A 76 -7.58 6.81 -3.56
CA THR A 76 -8.30 8.09 -3.67
C THR A 76 -8.26 8.66 -5.09
N GLY A 77 -7.51 8.03 -6.00
CA GLY A 77 -7.31 8.49 -7.36
C GLY A 77 -6.34 9.68 -7.51
N ALA A 78 -5.78 10.15 -6.40
CA ALA A 78 -4.85 11.28 -6.34
C ALA A 78 -3.40 10.87 -6.65
N ILE A 79 -3.20 10.12 -7.73
CA ILE A 79 -1.86 9.85 -8.25
C ILE A 79 -1.36 11.06 -9.09
N PRO A 80 -0.05 11.33 -9.15
CA PRO A 80 0.44 12.51 -9.84
C PRO A 80 0.18 12.50 -11.36
N ALA A 81 -0.44 13.56 -11.88
CA ALA A 81 -0.83 13.68 -13.28
C ALA A 81 0.35 13.57 -14.27
N ARG A 82 1.58 13.94 -13.87
CA ARG A 82 2.76 13.90 -14.75
C ARG A 82 3.11 12.51 -15.28
N PHE A 83 2.67 11.45 -14.60
CA PHE A 83 2.85 10.08 -15.09
C PHE A 83 1.88 9.71 -16.22
N GLY A 84 0.78 10.44 -16.38
CA GLY A 84 -0.25 10.16 -17.39
C GLY A 84 -1.00 8.84 -17.16
N PHE A 85 -0.98 8.31 -15.94
CA PHE A 85 -1.68 7.07 -15.59
C PHE A 85 -3.09 7.35 -15.08
N ASP A 86 -3.96 6.37 -15.21
CA ASP A 86 -5.30 6.38 -14.63
C ASP A 86 -5.34 5.43 -13.42
N SER A 87 -5.60 5.99 -12.24
CA SER A 87 -5.73 5.21 -11.00
C SER A 87 -6.76 4.08 -11.09
N GLN A 88 -7.80 4.22 -11.91
CA GLN A 88 -8.88 3.23 -12.04
C GLN A 88 -8.45 1.98 -12.81
N HIS A 89 -7.41 2.10 -13.64
CA HIS A 89 -6.88 1.03 -14.50
C HIS A 89 -5.37 0.85 -14.31
N LEU A 90 -4.87 1.24 -13.13
CA LEU A 90 -3.46 1.25 -12.81
C LEU A 90 -2.92 -0.19 -12.74
N THR A 91 -1.93 -0.51 -13.57
CA THR A 91 -1.24 -1.80 -13.49
C THR A 91 -0.25 -1.84 -12.33
N LEU A 92 0.19 -3.03 -11.92
CA LEU A 92 1.21 -3.16 -10.87
C LEU A 92 2.55 -2.54 -11.31
N ASP A 93 2.91 -2.68 -12.58
CA ASP A 93 4.08 -2.00 -13.15
C ASP A 93 3.98 -0.47 -13.06
N GLN A 94 2.82 0.10 -13.39
CA GLN A 94 2.59 1.55 -13.25
C GLN A 94 2.66 2.00 -11.79
N TYR A 95 2.11 1.21 -10.86
CA TYR A 95 2.26 1.45 -9.43
C TYR A 95 3.74 1.53 -9.01
N PHE A 96 4.58 0.60 -9.48
CA PHE A 96 6.02 0.66 -9.20
C PHE A 96 6.73 1.82 -9.89
N GLN A 97 6.27 2.26 -11.05
CA GLN A 97 6.81 3.45 -11.70
C GLN A 97 6.50 4.73 -10.91
N LEU A 98 5.35 4.83 -10.25
CA LEU A 98 5.08 5.91 -9.29
C LEU A 98 6.13 5.92 -8.17
N ALA A 99 6.42 4.73 -7.63
CA ALA A 99 7.33 4.57 -6.50
C ALA A 99 8.82 4.73 -6.83
N ARG A 100 9.24 4.31 -8.03
CA ARG A 100 10.65 4.16 -8.41
C ARG A 100 11.07 4.97 -9.63
N GLY A 101 10.12 5.67 -10.25
CA GLY A 101 10.32 6.40 -11.49
C GLY A 101 10.35 5.47 -12.71
N ASN A 102 10.43 6.10 -13.88
CA ASN A 102 10.60 5.44 -15.17
C ASN A 102 11.53 6.28 -16.05
N LYS A 103 11.58 6.01 -17.36
CA LYS A 103 12.46 6.73 -18.29
C LYS A 103 12.08 8.20 -18.51
N THR A 104 10.84 8.57 -18.25
CA THR A 104 10.30 9.92 -18.56
C THR A 104 9.99 10.73 -17.31
N GLN A 105 9.76 10.09 -16.17
CA GLN A 105 9.36 10.72 -14.91
C GLN A 105 10.17 10.19 -13.74
N PHE A 106 10.64 11.12 -12.90
CA PHE A 106 11.23 10.77 -11.61
C PHE A 106 10.17 10.19 -10.67
N ALA A 107 10.63 9.33 -9.75
CA ALA A 107 9.82 8.79 -8.67
C ALA A 107 9.14 9.91 -7.87
N ILE A 108 8.03 9.57 -7.21
CA ILE A 108 7.45 10.44 -6.18
C ILE A 108 8.48 10.71 -5.08
N GLU A 109 8.49 11.94 -4.57
CA GLU A 109 9.38 12.32 -3.47
C GLU A 109 9.18 11.38 -2.27
N MET A 110 10.29 10.90 -1.71
CA MET A 110 10.29 10.10 -0.50
C MET A 110 10.79 10.94 0.68
N THR A 111 10.07 10.92 1.80
CA THR A 111 10.47 11.62 3.03
C THR A 111 10.20 10.77 4.28
N LYS A 112 10.75 11.16 5.43
CA LYS A 112 10.60 10.39 6.68
C LYS A 112 9.13 10.38 7.12
N TRP A 113 8.66 9.21 7.55
CA TRP A 113 7.39 9.08 8.24
C TRP A 113 7.58 9.51 9.70
N PHE A 114 7.19 10.75 9.98
CA PHE A 114 7.40 11.41 11.27
C PHE A 114 8.88 11.31 11.71
N ASP A 115 9.12 10.95 12.97
CA ASP A 115 10.44 10.77 13.57
C ASP A 115 10.98 9.33 13.41
N THR A 116 10.26 8.46 12.71
CA THR A 116 10.69 7.06 12.48
C THR A 116 11.79 6.96 11.41
N ASN A 117 12.34 5.76 11.22
CA ASN A 117 13.24 5.45 10.10
C ASN A 117 12.50 4.94 8.85
N TYR A 118 11.17 4.83 8.91
CA TYR A 118 10.37 4.54 7.74
C TYR A 118 10.26 5.79 6.87
N HIS A 119 10.12 5.59 5.56
CA HIS A 119 9.91 6.67 4.61
C HIS A 119 8.66 6.39 3.78
N TYR A 120 7.90 7.44 3.46
CA TYR A 120 6.69 7.36 2.65
C TYR A 120 6.81 8.20 1.38
N LEU A 121 5.95 7.94 0.41
CA LEU A 121 5.87 8.69 -0.84
C LEU A 121 4.88 9.84 -0.69
N VAL A 122 5.39 11.06 -0.81
CA VAL A 122 4.65 12.32 -0.57
C VAL A 122 3.56 12.50 -1.64
N PRO A 123 2.27 12.60 -1.26
CA PRO A 123 1.22 12.92 -2.21
C PRO A 123 1.47 14.26 -2.92
N GLU A 124 1.20 14.30 -4.23
CA GLU A 124 1.33 15.52 -5.05
C GLU A 124 -0.06 16.01 -5.46
N PHE A 125 -0.47 17.15 -4.90
CA PHE A 125 -1.77 17.76 -5.20
C PHE A 125 -1.62 18.97 -6.11
N GLN A 126 -2.53 19.10 -7.05
CA GLN A 126 -2.69 20.26 -7.95
C GLN A 126 -4.12 20.78 -7.82
N VAL A 127 -4.36 22.03 -8.22
CA VAL A 127 -5.70 22.66 -8.17
C VAL A 127 -6.79 21.86 -8.89
N ASP A 128 -6.41 21.13 -9.94
CA ASP A 128 -7.28 20.31 -10.77
C ASP A 128 -7.31 18.82 -10.38
N THR A 129 -6.69 18.44 -9.26
CA THR A 129 -6.66 17.03 -8.79
C THR A 129 -8.07 16.50 -8.58
N GLN A 130 -8.40 15.44 -9.33
CA GLN A 130 -9.68 14.77 -9.25
C GLN A 130 -9.58 13.53 -8.37
N PHE A 131 -10.32 13.51 -7.27
CA PHE A 131 -10.43 12.33 -6.41
C PHE A 131 -11.46 11.35 -6.97
N LYS A 132 -11.07 10.09 -7.11
CA LYS A 132 -11.93 8.98 -7.55
C LYS A 132 -11.59 7.73 -6.75
N ALA A 133 -12.61 7.13 -6.12
CA ALA A 133 -12.40 5.98 -5.26
C ALA A 133 -11.96 4.74 -6.06
N ASN A 134 -10.79 4.20 -5.76
CA ASN A 134 -10.35 2.86 -6.18
C ASN A 134 -9.93 2.01 -4.95
N PRO A 135 -10.89 1.56 -4.12
CA PRO A 135 -10.56 0.88 -2.86
C PRO A 135 -10.20 -0.60 -3.05
N ALA A 136 -9.98 -1.07 -4.29
CA ALA A 136 -9.88 -2.49 -4.62
C ALA A 136 -8.82 -3.23 -3.78
N HIS A 137 -7.62 -2.64 -3.62
CA HIS A 137 -6.53 -3.18 -2.79
C HIS A 137 -6.96 -3.42 -1.34
N TYR A 138 -7.58 -2.43 -0.71
CA TYR A 138 -8.03 -2.54 0.68
C TYR A 138 -9.20 -3.53 0.83
N VAL A 139 -10.20 -3.43 -0.06
CA VAL A 139 -11.38 -4.30 -0.04
C VAL A 139 -11.00 -5.76 -0.28
N GLN A 140 -10.04 -6.03 -1.17
CA GLN A 140 -9.55 -7.38 -1.42
C GLN A 140 -8.93 -7.99 -0.15
N GLN A 141 -8.03 -7.28 0.53
CA GLN A 141 -7.43 -7.78 1.77
C GLN A 141 -8.47 -8.06 2.86
N ILE A 142 -9.48 -7.20 2.99
CA ILE A 142 -10.59 -7.41 3.93
C ILE A 142 -11.37 -8.68 3.57
N ARG A 143 -11.68 -8.90 2.29
CA ARG A 143 -12.39 -10.09 1.82
C ARG A 143 -11.57 -11.36 2.04
N GLU A 144 -10.27 -11.32 1.76
CA GLU A 144 -9.35 -12.44 1.99
C GLU A 144 -9.32 -12.85 3.47
N ALA A 145 -9.13 -11.89 4.38
CA ALA A 145 -9.12 -12.16 5.81
C ALA A 145 -10.46 -12.73 6.32
N LYS A 146 -11.58 -12.16 5.86
CA LYS A 146 -12.92 -12.65 6.20
C LYS A 146 -13.19 -14.05 5.66
N ALA A 147 -12.71 -14.37 4.45
CA ALA A 147 -12.85 -15.70 3.86
C ALA A 147 -12.09 -16.78 4.66
N LEU A 148 -11.05 -16.38 5.40
CA LEU A 148 -10.32 -17.25 6.33
C LEU A 148 -10.95 -17.33 7.74
N GLY A 149 -12.08 -16.64 7.96
CA GLY A 149 -12.80 -16.64 9.24
C GLY A 149 -12.26 -15.66 10.28
N PHE A 150 -11.38 -14.72 9.90
CA PHE A 150 -10.83 -13.74 10.84
C PHE A 150 -11.74 -12.51 11.01
N ASN A 151 -11.81 -12.00 12.24
CA ASN A 151 -12.36 -10.68 12.54
C ASN A 151 -11.38 -9.61 12.04
N ALA A 152 -11.70 -9.01 10.89
CA ALA A 152 -10.84 -8.02 10.26
C ALA A 152 -11.03 -6.61 10.86
N LYS A 153 -9.92 -5.95 11.20
CA LYS A 153 -9.87 -4.51 11.51
C LYS A 153 -9.00 -3.79 10.46
N PRO A 154 -9.61 -3.07 9.50
CA PRO A 154 -8.86 -2.32 8.49
C PRO A 154 -8.04 -1.18 9.09
N THR A 155 -6.80 -1.02 8.62
CA THR A 155 -5.91 0.10 8.93
C THR A 155 -5.77 0.99 7.71
N ILE A 156 -6.26 2.22 7.79
CA ILE A 156 -6.17 3.22 6.71
C ILE A 156 -5.82 4.57 7.34
N VAL A 157 -4.94 5.34 6.69
CA VAL A 157 -4.60 6.69 7.14
C VAL A 157 -5.80 7.61 6.95
N GLY A 158 -6.10 8.43 7.97
CA GLY A 158 -7.23 9.35 7.93
C GLY A 158 -7.09 10.42 6.84
N PRO A 159 -8.21 10.91 6.26
CA PRO A 159 -8.18 11.81 5.11
C PRO A 159 -7.49 13.15 5.41
N LEU A 160 -7.64 13.70 6.62
CA LEU A 160 -6.95 14.94 7.00
C LEU A 160 -5.43 14.76 7.08
N THR A 161 -4.98 13.64 7.65
CA THR A 161 -3.55 13.30 7.70
C THR A 161 -3.00 13.07 6.31
N PHE A 162 -3.75 12.40 5.43
CA PHE A 162 -3.35 12.18 4.04
C PHE A 162 -3.13 13.51 3.29
N LEU A 163 -4.06 14.46 3.41
CA LEU A 163 -3.91 15.78 2.81
C LEU A 163 -2.74 16.56 3.43
N TRP A 164 -2.62 16.53 4.76
CA TRP A 164 -1.57 17.25 5.49
C TRP A 164 -0.15 16.78 5.16
N LEU A 165 0.01 15.49 4.84
CA LEU A 165 1.29 14.90 4.46
C LEU A 165 1.65 15.11 2.98
N GLY A 166 0.73 15.63 2.18
CA GLY A 166 1.00 15.96 0.77
C GLY A 166 1.66 17.30 0.58
N LYS A 167 1.98 17.60 -0.68
CA LYS A 167 2.48 18.90 -1.12
C LYS A 167 1.71 19.37 -2.34
N GLU A 168 1.46 20.67 -2.37
CA GLU A 168 0.99 21.34 -3.57
C GLU A 168 2.08 21.35 -4.65
N LYS A 169 1.68 21.15 -5.90
CA LYS A 169 2.51 21.23 -7.11
C LYS A 169 1.81 22.11 -8.13
N GLY A 170 2.59 22.84 -8.92
CA GLY A 170 2.06 23.80 -9.90
C GLY A 170 1.97 25.23 -9.34
N SER A 171 1.42 26.13 -10.14
CA SER A 171 1.18 27.53 -9.77
C SER A 171 -0.18 27.64 -9.07
N ALA A 172 -0.24 28.42 -7.99
CA ALA A 172 -1.50 28.86 -7.39
C ALA A 172 -2.26 29.82 -8.33
#